data_AF-A0A8I0P139-F1
#
_entry.id   AF-A0A8I0P139-F1
#
_cell.length_a   1.000
_cell.length_b   1.000
_cell.length_c   1.000
_cell.angle_alpha   90.00
_cell.angle_beta   90.00
_cell.angle_gamma   90.00
#
_symmetry.space_group_name_H-M   'P 1'
#
loop_
_entity.id
_entity.type
_entity.pdbx_description
1 polymer ?
#
loop_
_entity_poly.entity_id
_entity_poly.type
_entity_poly.pdbx_seq_one_letter_code
_entity_poly.pdbx_strand_id
1 'polypeptide(L)' 'MALTLQAALLVRHAPPAVADAFCATRPGGEWGHTYGTLPGSADLDAILRRALPAG' A
#
# COMPACT_ATOMS: atom_id res chain seq x y z
N MET A 1 0.32 -3.05 -17.04
CA MET A 1 -1.01 -2.39 -17.01
C MET A 1 -1.79 -2.65 -15.72
N ALA A 2 -1.87 -3.89 -15.22
CA ALA A 2 -2.66 -4.22 -14.01
C ALA A 2 -2.28 -3.38 -12.77
N LEU A 3 -0.99 -3.28 -12.44
CA LEU A 3 -0.52 -2.51 -11.27
C LEU A 3 -0.86 -1.02 -11.36
N THR A 4 -0.76 -0.43 -12.56
CA THR A 4 -1.05 0.99 -12.77
C THR A 4 -2.55 1.28 -12.60
N LEU A 5 -3.42 0.40 -13.10
CA LEU A 5 -4.86 0.52 -12.88
C LEU A 5 -5.22 0.36 -11.41
N GLN A 6 -4.63 -0.62 -10.72
CA GLN A 6 -4.82 -0.83 -9.29
C GLN A 6 -4.38 0.40 -8.47
N ALA A 7 -3.20 0.94 -8.76
CA ALA A 7 -2.70 2.17 -8.13
C ALA A 7 -3.68 3.33 -8.36
N ALA A 8 -4.17 3.52 -9.58
CA ALA A 8 -5.11 4.57 -9.90
C ALA A 8 -6.46 4.42 -9.15
N LEU A 9 -6.94 3.20 -8.94
CA LEU A 9 -8.14 2.94 -8.14
C LEU A 9 -7.91 3.21 -6.66
N LEU A 10 -6.75 2.83 -6.12
CA LEU A 10 -6.41 3.10 -4.71
C LEU A 10 -6.26 4.59 -4.45
N VAL A 11 -5.61 5.34 -5.34
CA VAL A 11 -5.50 6.80 -5.22
C VAL A 11 -6.87 7.49 -5.18
N ARG A 12 -7.85 6.98 -5.95
CA ARG A 12 -9.20 7.58 -6.00
C ARG A 12 -10.12 7.16 -4.85
N HIS A 13 -9.92 5.97 -4.29
CA HIS A 13 -10.96 5.32 -3.48
C HIS A 13 -10.47 4.70 -2.17
N ALA A 14 -9.17 4.72 -1.88
CA ALA A 14 -8.60 4.18 -0.65
C ALA A 14 -7.97 5.30 0.22
N PRO A 15 -7.76 5.05 1.52
CA PRO A 15 -6.97 5.96 2.36
C PRO A 15 -5.56 6.18 1.77
N PRO A 16 -4.98 7.39 1.90
CA PRO A 16 -3.66 7.72 1.35
C PRO A 16 -2.57 6.71 1.74
N ALA A 17 -2.52 6.30 3.01
CA ALA A 17 -1.57 5.31 3.51
C ALA A 17 -1.53 3.99 2.70
N VAL A 18 -2.68 3.55 2.18
CA VAL A 18 -2.76 2.33 1.35
C VAL A 18 -2.27 2.60 -0.07
N ALA A 19 -2.66 3.73 -0.66
CA ALA A 19 -2.26 4.11 -2.01
C ALA A 19 -0.75 4.37 -2.09
N ASP A 20 -0.20 5.10 -1.13
CA ASP A 20 1.21 5.46 -1.05
C ASP A 20 2.08 4.20 -0.88
N ALA A 21 1.73 3.33 0.07
CA ALA A 21 2.43 2.06 0.26
C ALA A 21 2.32 1.13 -0.95
N PHE A 22 1.20 1.14 -1.67
CA PHE A 22 1.06 0.34 -2.89
C PHE A 22 1.94 0.88 -4.03
N CYS A 23 1.91 2.20 -4.26
CA CYS A 23 2.69 2.88 -5.29
C CYS A 23 4.20 2.75 -5.08
N ALA A 24 4.67 2.97 -3.84
CA ALA A 24 6.09 2.90 -3.50
C ALA A 24 6.68 1.50 -3.76
N THR A 25 5.95 0.44 -3.42
CA THR A 25 6.50 -0.90 -3.57
C THR A 25 6.21 -1.52 -4.92
N ARG A 26 4.97 -1.52 -5.42
CA ARG A 26 4.61 -2.37 -6.58
C ARG A 26 5.05 -1.73 -7.90
N PRO A 27 4.57 -0.53 -8.27
CA PRO A 27 5.15 0.24 -9.36
C PRO A 27 6.56 0.77 -9.06
N GLY A 28 6.81 1.25 -7.84
CA GLY A 28 8.07 1.91 -7.47
C GLY A 28 9.24 0.98 -7.14
N GLY A 29 8.98 -0.31 -6.94
CA GLY A 29 10.02 -1.33 -6.74
C GLY A 29 10.60 -1.39 -5.32
N GLU A 30 10.10 -0.60 -4.37
CA GLU A 30 10.58 -0.60 -2.98
C GLU A 30 10.01 -1.79 -2.16
N TRP A 31 10.26 -3.03 -2.61
CA TRP A 31 9.93 -4.27 -1.91
C TRP A 31 11.00 -5.34 -2.13
N GLY A 32 11.06 -6.31 -1.23
CA GLY A 32 11.91 -7.49 -1.35
C GLY A 32 11.15 -8.70 -1.89
N HIS A 33 11.85 -9.80 -2.16
CA HIS A 33 11.26 -11.01 -2.77
C HIS A 33 10.33 -11.81 -1.83
N THR A 34 10.12 -11.32 -0.60
CA THR A 34 9.28 -11.93 0.43
C THR A 34 8.24 -10.93 0.92
N TYR A 35 7.10 -11.41 1.41
CA TYR A 35 6.13 -10.57 2.10
C TYR A 35 6.73 -9.97 3.39
N GLY A 36 6.20 -8.82 3.81
CA GLY A 36 6.69 -8.08 4.98
C GLY A 36 7.78 -7.03 4.66
N THR A 37 8.11 -6.84 3.39
CA THR A 37 9.16 -5.95 2.92
C THR A 37 8.60 -4.61 2.43
N LEU A 38 8.01 -3.83 3.34
CA LEU A 38 7.53 -2.47 3.04
C LEU A 38 8.61 -1.42 3.35
N PRO A 39 8.58 -0.25 2.67
CA PRO A 39 9.44 0.89 3.00
C PRO A 39 9.19 1.38 4.41
N GLY A 40 10.22 1.92 5.07
CA GLY A 40 10.09 2.53 6.39
C GLY A 40 9.17 3.76 6.44
N SER A 41 8.84 4.33 5.28
CA SER A 41 7.88 5.42 5.11
C SER A 41 6.41 4.97 5.10
N ALA A 42 6.13 3.66 5.05
CA ALA A 42 4.77 3.15 5.06
C ALA A 42 4.11 3.33 6.43
N ASP A 43 2.94 3.97 6.47
CA ASP A 43 2.10 4.08 7.67
C ASP A 43 1.39 2.75 7.97
N LEU A 44 2.12 1.84 8.62
CA LEU A 44 1.61 0.51 8.96
C LEU A 44 0.43 0.58 9.93
N ASP A 45 0.40 1.52 10.87
CA ASP A 45 -0.68 1.64 11.85
C ASP A 45 -2.00 2.04 11.19
N ALA A 46 -1.98 2.95 10.21
CA ALA A 46 -3.17 3.27 9.44
C ALA A 46 -3.62 2.10 8.56
N ILE A 47 -2.69 1.38 7.92
CA ILE A 47 -2.99 0.22 7.09
C ILE A 47 -3.61 -0.90 7.94
N LEU A 48 -3.03 -1.19 9.10
CA LEU A 48 -3.50 -2.23 10.01
C LEU A 48 -4.88 -1.88 10.58
N ARG A 49 -5.11 -0.65 11.07
CA ARG A 49 -6.43 -0.23 11.56
C ARG A 49 -7.53 -0.37 10.50
N ARG A 50 -7.22 -0.12 9.23
CA ARG A 50 -8.16 -0.30 8.10
C ARG A 50 -8.44 -1.79 7.82
N ALA A 51 -7.39 -2.62 7.85
CA ALA A 51 -7.47 -4.04 7.50
C ALA A 51 -8.03 -4.90 8.64
N LEU A 52 -7.79 -4.47 9.88
CA LEU A 52 -8.17 -5.12 11.13
C LEU A 52 -8.91 -4.09 12.01
N PRO A 53 -10.17 -3.76 11.68
CA PRO A 53 -10.98 -2.93 12.56
C PRO A 53 -11.16 -3.65 13.90
N ALA A 54 -11.12 -2.91 15.01
CA ALA A 54 -11.46 -3.49 16.31
C ALA A 54 -12.91 -3.98 16.27
N GLY A 55 -13.10 -5.27 16.59
CA GLY A 55 -14.40 -5.86 16.86
C GLY A 55 -14.85 -5.58 18.29
#